data_AF-A0A946P1S4-F1
#
_entry.id   AF-A0A946P1S4-F1
#
_cell.length_a   1.000
_cell.length_b   1.000
_cell.length_c   1.000
_cell.angle_alpha   90.00
_cell.angle_beta   90.00
_cell.angle_gamma   90.00
#
_symmetry.space_group_name_H-M   'P 1'
#
loop_
_entity.id
_entity.type
_entity.pdbx_description
1 polymer ?
#
loop_
_entity_poly.entity_id
_entity_poly.type
_entity_poly.pdbx_seq_one_letter_code
_entity_poly.pdbx_strand_id
1 'polypeptide(L)' 'GENAILRNREIMGATNPSEADAGTIRKEFALSIGENSVHGSDAPETAAEEISFFFSGLELVG' A
#
# COMPACT_ATOMS: atom_id res chain seq x y z
N GLY A 1 -8.62 -10.38 -0.02
CA GLY A 1 -9.99 -9.91 -0.30
C GLY A 1 -10.15 -9.59 -1.78
N GLU A 2 -11.38 -9.46 -2.26
CA GLU A 2 -11.65 -9.06 -3.65
C GLU A 2 -11.08 -7.66 -3.93
N ASN A 3 -10.39 -7.49 -5.06
CA ASN A 3 -9.75 -6.23 -5.50
C ASN A 3 -8.84 -5.56 -4.44
N ALA A 4 -8.24 -6.33 -3.54
CA ALA A 4 -7.50 -5.80 -2.39
C ALA A 4 -6.32 -4.89 -2.77
N ILE A 5 -5.60 -5.19 -3.85
CA ILE A 5 -4.45 -4.39 -4.31
C ILE A 5 -4.91 -2.98 -4.69
N LEU A 6 -5.87 -2.90 -5.62
CA LEU A 6 -6.44 -1.62 -6.05
C LEU A 6 -7.05 -0.86 -4.87
N ARG A 7 -7.85 -1.56 -4.05
CA ARG A 7 -8.52 -0.93 -2.91
C ARG A 7 -7.53 -0.37 -1.89
N ASN A 8 -6.43 -1.06 -1.63
CA ASN A 8 -5.37 -0.56 -0.77
C ASN A 8 -4.70 0.68 -1.38
N ARG A 9 -4.43 0.70 -2.69
CA ARG A 9 -3.86 1.88 -3.38
C ARG A 9 -4.78 3.11 -3.27
N GLU A 10 -6.08 2.92 -3.41
CA GLU A 10 -7.09 3.98 -3.21
C GLU A 10 -7.08 4.53 -1.77
N ILE A 11 -7.03 3.65 -0.77
CA ILE A 11 -7.00 4.05 0.65
C ILE A 11 -5.69 4.80 0.99
N MET A 12 -4.55 4.34 0.44
CA MET A 12 -3.25 4.98 0.67
C MET A 12 -3.18 6.38 0.06
N GLY A 13 -3.71 6.57 -1.15
CA GLY A 13 -3.60 7.81 -1.92
C GLY A 13 -2.32 7.92 -2.75
N ALA A 14 -2.20 9.04 -3.48
CA ALA A 14 -1.06 9.33 -4.35
C ALA A 14 0.27 9.29 -3.56
N THR A 15 1.36 8.86 -4.21
CA THR A 15 2.67 8.72 -3.56
C THR A 15 3.21 10.04 -3.03
N ASN A 16 2.94 11.13 -3.74
CA ASN A 16 3.21 12.48 -3.27
C ASN A 16 2.01 12.98 -2.43
N PRO A 17 2.18 13.25 -1.12
CA PRO A 17 1.09 13.71 -0.25
C PRO A 17 0.41 15.00 -0.71
N SER A 18 1.11 15.87 -1.44
CA SER A 18 0.50 17.08 -1.98
C SER A 18 -0.55 16.79 -3.05
N GLU A 19 -0.41 15.66 -3.76
CA GLU A 19 -1.30 15.20 -4.84
C GLU A 19 -2.35 14.19 -4.34
N ALA A 20 -2.24 13.73 -3.09
CA ALA A 20 -3.19 12.78 -2.52
C ALA A 20 -4.54 13.45 -2.21
N ASP A 21 -5.62 12.71 -2.46
CA ASP A 21 -6.99 13.14 -2.19
C ASP A 21 -7.27 13.22 -0.68
N ALA A 22 -8.17 14.12 -0.29
CA ALA A 22 -8.62 14.25 1.10
C ALA A 22 -9.23 12.92 1.61
N GLY A 23 -8.90 12.55 2.86
CA GLY A 23 -9.37 11.29 3.46
C GLY A 23 -8.48 10.07 3.18
N THR A 24 -7.42 10.21 2.37
CA THR A 24 -6.44 9.14 2.16
C THR A 24 -5.34 9.17 3.22
N ILE A 25 -4.73 8.01 3.51
CA ILE A 25 -3.69 7.89 4.55
C ILE A 25 -2.54 8.88 4.29
N ARG A 26 -2.06 8.99 3.05
CA ARG A 26 -0.96 9.89 2.71
C ARG A 26 -1.37 11.35 2.82
N LYS A 27 -2.62 11.72 2.55
CA LYS A 27 -3.06 13.10 2.74
C LYS A 27 -3.11 13.51 4.21
N GLU A 28 -3.48 12.57 5.08
CA GLU A 28 -3.66 12.85 6.51
C GLU A 28 -2.38 12.74 7.33
N PHE A 29 -1.48 11.81 6.97
CA PHE A 29 -0.40 11.41 7.88
C PHE A 29 1.01 11.50 7.30
N ALA A 30 1.19 11.72 5.99
CA ALA A 30 2.52 11.80 5.40
C ALA A 30 3.17 13.18 5.58
N LEU A 31 4.49 13.18 5.77
CA LEU A 31 5.27 14.41 5.93
C LEU A 31 5.88 14.89 4.60
N SER A 32 6.28 13.96 3.74
CA SER A 32 6.95 14.25 2.47
C SER A 32 6.83 13.07 1.49
N ILE A 33 7.39 13.20 0.28
CA ILE A 33 7.45 12.09 -0.70
C ILE A 33 8.29 10.92 -0.17
N GLY A 34 9.40 11.21 0.53
CA GLY A 34 10.27 10.19 1.10
C GLY A 34 9.74 9.58 2.41
N GLU A 35 8.94 10.35 3.16
CA GLU A 35 8.33 9.95 4.42
C GLU A 35 6.80 9.94 4.27
N ASN A 36 6.32 9.05 3.39
CA ASN A 36 4.91 8.99 2.99
C ASN A 36 4.05 7.96 3.75
N SER A 37 4.50 7.58 4.94
CA SER A 37 3.79 6.76 5.96
C SER A 37 3.49 5.30 5.61
N VAL A 38 3.16 4.96 4.36
CA VAL A 38 2.68 3.61 3.98
C VAL A 38 3.20 3.16 2.62
N HIS A 39 3.50 1.85 2.54
CA HIS A 39 3.76 1.09 1.32
C HIS A 39 2.59 0.16 1.02
N GLY A 40 2.43 -0.20 -0.25
CA GLY A 40 1.56 -1.28 -0.67
C GLY A 40 1.79 -1.61 -2.13
N SER A 41 1.75 -2.90 -2.45
CA SER A 41 2.00 -3.43 -3.79
C SER A 41 1.08 -2.80 -4.84
N ASP A 42 1.58 -2.68 -6.06
CA ASP A 42 0.92 -1.99 -7.17
C ASP A 42 0.33 -2.92 -8.24
N ALA A 43 0.72 -4.21 -8.25
CA ALA A 43 0.26 -5.22 -9.19
C ALA A 43 0.18 -6.61 -8.53
N PRO A 44 -0.58 -7.56 -9.09
CA PRO A 44 -0.63 -8.94 -8.59
C PRO A 44 0.74 -9.62 -8.52
N GLU A 45 1.60 -9.36 -9.50
CA GLU A 45 2.94 -9.94 -9.59
C GLU A 45 3.84 -9.40 -8.47
N THR A 46 3.88 -8.07 -8.29
CA THR A 46 4.67 -7.43 -7.22
C THR A 46 4.14 -7.78 -5.84
N ALA A 47 2.82 -7.93 -5.68
CA ALA A 47 2.23 -8.41 -4.43
C ALA A 47 2.70 -9.81 -4.08
N ALA A 48 2.74 -10.73 -5.05
CA ALA A 48 3.20 -12.10 -4.81
C ALA A 48 4.69 -12.15 -4.41
N GLU A 49 5.53 -11.35 -5.08
CA GLU A 49 6.96 -11.22 -4.76
C GLU A 49 7.18 -10.61 -3.37
N GLU A 50 6.53 -9.49 -3.07
CA GLU A 50 6.67 -8.79 -1.79
C GLU A 50 6.15 -9.65 -0.61
N ILE A 51 5.00 -10.31 -0.76
CA ILE A 51 4.47 -11.20 0.29
C ILE A 51 5.47 -12.32 0.59
N SER A 52 6.04 -12.93 -0.45
CA SER A 52 7.02 -14.02 -0.30
C SER A 52 8.35 -13.53 0.29
N PHE A 53 8.69 -12.25 0.09
CA PHE A 53 9.85 -11.62 0.68
C PHE A 53 9.67 -11.39 2.20
N PHE A 54 8.49 -10.97 2.63
CA PHE A 54 8.23 -10.63 4.04
C PHE A 54 7.72 -11.79 4.91
N PHE A 55 6.97 -12.72 4.33
CA PHE A 55 6.30 -13.79 5.07
C PHE A 55 6.66 -15.15 4.50
N SER A 56 6.97 -16.09 5.40
CA SER A 56 7.00 -17.50 5.02
C SER A 56 5.59 -18.00 4.73
N GLY A 57 5.47 -19.02 3.88
CA GLY A 57 4.18 -19.66 3.60
C GLY A 57 3.50 -20.27 4.84
N LEU A 58 4.22 -20.46 5.95
CA LEU A 58 3.68 -20.96 7.21
C LEU A 58 2.99 -19.86 8.04
N GLU A 59 3.29 -18.59 7.77
CA GLU A 59 2.66 -17.44 8.45
C GLU A 59 1.35 -17.02 7.78
N LEU A 60 1.11 -17.46 6.55
CA LEU A 60 -0.13 -17.21 5.81
C LEU A 60 -1.22 -18.19 6.28
N VAL A 61 -2.16 -17.69 7.07
CA VAL A 61 -3.28 -18.45 7.64
C VAL A 61 -4.63 -17.88 7.19
N GLY A 62 -5.62 -18.75 6.99
CA GLY A 62 -6.97 -18.37 6.54
C GLY A 62 -7.54 -19.31 5.51
#